data_AF-A0ABD0RZB3-F1
#
_entry.id   AF-A0ABD0RZB3-F1
#
_cell.length_a   1.000
_cell.length_b   1.000
_cell.length_c   1.000
_cell.angle_alpha   90.00
_cell.angle_beta   90.00
_cell.angle_gamma   90.00
#
_symmetry.space_group_name_H-M   'P 1'
#
loop_
_entity.id
_entity.type
_entity.pdbx_description
1 polymer ?
#
loop_
_entity_poly.entity_id
_entity_poly.type
_entity_poly.pdbx_seq_one_letter_code
_entity_poly.pdbx_strand_id
1 'polypeptide(L)' 'MRSGETAAIVARELAEQTKGELRPGDVPSTVKAMAQLVELLDVQLRNLTPGGKDTAARSLNK' A
#
# COMPACT_ATOMS: atom_id res chain seq x y z
N MET A 1 -9.71 4.42 0.92
CA MET A 1 -8.66 4.34 -0.11
C MET A 1 -9.37 4.21 -1.44
N ARG A 2 -9.12 5.11 -2.39
CA ARG A 2 -9.78 5.00 -3.69
C ARG A 2 -9.04 3.95 -4.52
N SER A 3 -9.79 3.16 -5.27
CA SER A 3 -9.19 2.14 -6.14
C SER A 3 -8.28 2.81 -7.17
N GLY A 4 -7.02 2.37 -7.25
CA GLY A 4 -6.03 2.86 -8.22
C GLY A 4 -5.07 3.95 -7.72
N GLU A 5 -5.25 4.47 -6.50
CA GLU A 5 -4.26 5.37 -5.87
C GLU A 5 -2.98 4.61 -5.50
N THR A 6 -1.81 5.22 -5.74
CA THR A 6 -0.53 4.61 -5.32
C THR A 6 -0.34 4.74 -3.81
N ALA A 7 0.38 3.79 -3.19
CA ALA A 7 0.67 3.86 -1.76
C ALA A 7 1.37 5.19 -1.41
N ALA A 8 2.28 5.66 -2.27
CA ALA A 8 2.99 6.93 -2.08
C ALA A 8 2.05 8.15 -1.99
N ILE A 9 1.01 8.21 -2.83
CA ILE A 9 0.03 9.31 -2.79
C ILE A 9 -0.78 9.26 -1.50
N VAL A 10 -1.29 8.07 -1.13
CA VAL A 10 -2.08 7.88 0.09
C VAL A 10 -1.24 8.21 1.34
N ALA A 11 0.03 7.80 1.35
CA ALA A 11 0.97 8.10 2.44
C ALA A 11 1.16 9.62 2.61
N ARG A 12 1.33 10.35 1.50
CA ARG A 12 1.46 11.81 1.52
C ARG A 12 0.20 12.47 2.07
N GLU A 13 -0.97 12.06 1.61
CA GLU A 13 -2.23 12.64 2.11
C GLU A 13 -2.45 12.35 3.59
N LEU A 14 -2.17 11.13 4.05
CA LEU A 14 -2.24 10.77 5.46
C LEU A 14 -1.26 11.61 6.29
N ALA A 15 -0.04 11.82 5.80
CA ALA A 15 0.94 12.67 6.45
C ALA A 15 0.44 14.13 6.56
N GLU A 16 -0.11 14.71 5.49
CA GLU A 16 -0.67 16.07 5.53
C GLU A 16 -1.81 16.21 6.56
N GLN A 17 -2.69 15.22 6.65
CA GLN A 17 -3.79 15.22 7.64
C GLN A 17 -3.29 15.21 9.09
N THR A 18 -2.12 14.61 9.34
CA THR A 18 -1.55 14.50 10.69
C THR A 18 -0.74 15.70 11.15
N LYS A 19 -0.53 16.71 10.30
CA LYS A 19 0.22 17.93 10.66
C LYS A 19 -0.60 18.93 11.47
N GLY A 20 -1.93 18.79 11.46
CA GLY A 20 -2.84 19.66 12.19
C GLY A 20 -3.03 19.23 13.64
N GLU A 21 -3.98 19.88 14.32
CA GLU A 21 -4.41 19.47 15.65
C GLU A 21 -5.10 18.10 15.58
N LEU A 22 -4.62 17.15 16.39
CA LEU A 22 -5.13 15.80 16.45
C LEU A 22 -6.10 15.63 17.62
N ARG A 23 -7.25 15.05 17.34
CA ARG A 23 -8.19 14.57 18.36
C ARG A 23 -7.78 13.17 18.81
N PRO A 24 -8.18 12.74 20.02
CA PRO A 24 -7.86 11.39 20.51
C PRO A 24 -8.29 10.26 19.57
N GLY A 25 -9.37 10.44 18.79
CA GLY A 25 -9.83 9.46 17.79
C GLY A 25 -9.01 9.43 16.50
N ASP A 26 -8.22 10.47 16.22
CA ASP A 26 -7.41 10.57 15.02
C ASP A 26 -6.19 9.64 15.11
N VAL A 27 -5.60 9.50 16.30
CA VAL A 27 -4.44 8.60 16.51
C VAL A 27 -4.75 7.14 16.15
N PRO A 28 -5.76 6.47 16.73
CA PRO A 28 -6.06 5.07 16.39
C PRO A 28 -6.55 4.91 14.94
N SER A 29 -7.26 5.91 14.39
CA SER A 29 -7.73 5.85 13.00
C SER A 29 -6.59 6.03 11.99
N THR A 30 -5.64 6.94 12.23
CA THR A 30 -4.41 7.10 11.44
C THR A 30 -3.55 5.84 11.50
N VAL A 31 -3.38 5.22 12.68
CA VAL A 31 -2.63 3.95 12.80
C VAL A 31 -3.29 2.84 11.99
N LYS A 32 -4.62 2.74 12.05
CA LYS A 32 -5.36 1.78 11.22
C LYS A 32 -5.16 2.06 9.72
N ALA A 33 -5.18 3.32 9.30
CA ALA A 33 -4.92 3.71 7.91
C ALA A 33 -3.49 3.37 7.47
N MET A 34 -2.49 3.54 8.34
CA MET A 34 -1.10 3.13 8.06
C MET A 34 -0.97 1.61 7.85
N ALA A 35 -1.71 0.79 8.61
CA ALA A 35 -1.71 -0.66 8.38
C ALA A 35 -2.24 -1.02 6.98
N GLN A 36 -3.35 -0.39 6.57
CA GLN A 36 -3.91 -0.58 5.22
C GLN A 36 -2.97 -0.07 4.12
N LEU A 37 -2.23 1.01 4.40
CA LEU A 37 -1.21 1.54 3.49
C LEU A 37 -0.04 0.55 3.29
N VAL A 38 0.39 -0.15 4.35
CA VAL A 38 1.42 -1.20 4.25
C VAL A 38 0.95 -2.36 3.38
N GLU A 39 -0.30 -2.80 3.54
CA GLU A 39 -0.90 -3.83 2.69
C GLU A 39 -0.93 -3.41 1.21
N LEU A 40 -1.32 -2.17 0.93
CA LEU A 40 -1.31 -1.64 -0.44
C LEU A 40 0.11 -1.59 -1.02
N LEU A 41 1.09 -1.14 -0.23
CA LEU A 41 2.47 -1.08 -0.66
C LEU A 41 3.02 -2.47 -0.98
N ASP A 42 2.70 -3.47 -0.15
CA ASP A 42 3.08 -4.88 -0.41
C ASP A 42 2.52 -5.37 -1.75
N VAL A 43 1.23 -5.13 -2.02
CA VAL A 43 0.63 -5.47 -3.32
C VAL A 43 1.35 -4.78 -4.49
N GLN A 44 1.71 -3.50 -4.34
CA GLN A 44 2.42 -2.76 -5.38
C GLN A 44 3.84 -3.28 -5.60
N LEU A 45 4.58 -3.61 -4.54
CA LEU A 45 5.92 -4.18 -4.62
C LEU A 45 5.91 -5.58 -5.24
N ARG A 46 4.94 -6.43 -4.89
CA ARG A 46 4.77 -7.76 -5.51
C ARG A 46 4.48 -7.64 -7.00
N ASN A 47 3.69 -6.66 -7.41
CA ASN A 47 3.40 -6.41 -8.82
C ASN A 47 4.63 -5.95 -9.62
N LEU A 48 5.59 -5.29 -8.97
CA LEU A 48 6.87 -4.87 -9.55
C LEU A 48 7.95 -5.96 -9.50
N THR A 49 7.80 -6.98 -8.65
CA THR A 49 8.76 -8.08 -8.51
C THR A 49 8.49 -9.16 -9.58
N PRO A 50 9.36 -9.36 -10.59
CA PRO A 50 9.06 -10.24 -11.74
C PRO A 50 9.06 -11.75 -11.40
N GLY A 51 9.50 -12.13 -10.19
CA GLY A 51 9.78 -13.53 -9.81
C GLY A 51 8.61 -14.51 -9.80
N GLY A 52 7.36 -14.04 -9.97
CA GLY A 52 6.16 -14.88 -9.96
C GLY A 52 5.37 -14.94 -11.27
N LYS A 53 5.70 -14.14 -12.29
CA LYS A 53 4.91 -14.07 -13.54
C LYS A 53 5.50 -14.92 -14.68
N ASP A 54 6.82 -15.19 -14.68
CA ASP A 54 7.50 -15.90 -15.79
C ASP A 54 7.82 -17.39 -15.52
N THR A 55 7.74 -17.87 -14.28
CA THR A 55 8.08 -19.27 -13.96
C THR A 55 7.00 -20.26 -14.40
N ALA A 56 5.73 -19.85 -14.42
CA ALA A 56 4.64 -20.69 -14.92
C ALA A 56 4.69 -20.89 -16.45
N ALA A 57 5.22 -19.92 -17.21
CA ALA A 57 5.31 -20.00 -18.67
C ALA A 57 6.47 -20.88 -19.17
N ARG A 58 7.49 -21.16 -18.35
CA ARG A 58 8.63 -22.03 -18.72
C ARG A 58 8.46 -23.51 -18.35
N SER A 59 7.49 -23.88 -17.50
CA SER A 59 7.31 -25.28 -17.10
C SER A 59 6.59 -26.16 -18.13
N LEU A 60 6.07 -25.58 -19.21
CA LEU A 60 5.36 -26.29 -20.28
C LEU A 60 6.28 -26.94 -21.34
N ASN A 61 7.61 -26.85 -21.18
CA ASN A 61 8.58 -27.55 -22.01
C ASN A 61 9.58 -28.32 -21.14
N LYS A 62 9.16 -29.46 -20.60
CA LYS A 62 10.04 -30.56 -20.22
C LYS A 62 9.38 -31.89 -20.57
#